data_AF-A0A7J5E9Q6-F1
#
_entry.id   AF-A0A7J5E9Q6-F1
#
_cell.length_a   1.000
_cell.length_b   1.000
_cell.length_c   1.000
_cell.angle_alpha   90.00
_cell.angle_beta   90.00
_cell.angle_gamma   90.00
#
_symmetry.space_group_name_H-M   'P 1'
#
loop_
_entity.id
_entity.type
_entity.pdbx_description
1 polymer ?
#
loop_
_entity_poly.entity_id
_entity_poly.type
_entity_poly.pdbx_seq_one_letter_code
_entity_poly.pdbx_strand_id
1 'polypeptide(L)'
;MKKYLIDVNLPYYFSLWNNEQFIHQKDINDEWSDKKIWDYARKNNLTIITKDSDFSHRIILTDPLPKVIHKRFGNVKMNEFFEILSTSWND
;
A
#
# COMPACT_ATOMS: atom_id res chain seq x y z
N MET A 1 1.34 -0.14 -16.58
CA MET A 1 0.54 -1.18 -15.87
C MET A 1 0.68 -0.96 -14.38
N LYS A 2 -0.42 -0.94 -13.63
CA LYS A 2 -0.42 -0.79 -12.16
C LYS A 2 0.20 -2.03 -11.51
N LYS A 3 1.10 -1.81 -10.56
CA LYS A 3 1.86 -2.84 -9.82
C LYS A 3 1.60 -2.77 -8.31
N TYR A 4 1.28 -1.59 -7.79
CA TYR A 4 1.16 -1.34 -6.35
C TYR A 4 -0.20 -0.73 -6.00
N LEU A 5 -0.79 -1.16 -4.89
CA LEU A 5 -2.01 -0.61 -4.31
C LEU A 5 -1.67 0.07 -2.98
N ILE A 6 -2.02 1.34 -2.84
CA ILE A 6 -1.79 2.13 -1.63
C ILE A 6 -3.02 2.08 -0.73
N ASP A 7 -2.82 1.63 0.51
CA ASP A 7 -3.82 1.60 1.57
C ASP A 7 -4.38 3.01 1.88
N VAL A 8 -5.66 3.09 2.25
CA VAL A 8 -6.34 4.36 2.60
C VAL A 8 -5.70 5.10 3.78
N ASN A 9 -5.01 4.36 4.67
CA ASN A 9 -4.28 4.90 5.81
C ASN A 9 -2.96 5.61 5.43
N LEU A 10 -2.54 5.50 4.17
CA LEU A 10 -1.37 6.19 3.65
C LEU A 10 -1.76 7.52 2.98
N PRO A 11 -0.79 8.46 2.82
CA PRO A 11 -1.07 9.75 2.21
C PRO A 11 -1.57 9.63 0.76
N TYR A 12 -2.72 10.23 0.46
CA TYR A 12 -3.25 10.23 -0.90
C TYR A 12 -2.36 11.05 -1.86
N TYR A 13 -2.02 12.28 -1.46
CA TYR A 13 -1.13 13.16 -2.22
C TYR A 13 0.32 12.93 -1.83
N PHE A 14 1.00 12.03 -2.53
CA PHE A 14 2.39 11.70 -2.28
C PHE A 14 3.12 11.48 -3.60
N SER A 15 4.21 12.21 -3.82
CA SER A 15 4.91 12.21 -5.11
C SER A 15 5.45 10.83 -5.51
N LEU A 16 5.86 10.00 -4.53
CA LEU A 16 6.45 8.68 -4.80
C LEU A 16 5.51 7.75 -5.58
N TRP A 17 4.23 7.77 -5.24
CA TRP A 17 3.22 6.92 -5.89
C TRP A 17 2.28 7.70 -6.82
N ASN A 18 2.61 8.94 -7.17
CA ASN A 18 1.87 9.70 -8.17
C ASN A 18 2.33 9.34 -9.59
N ASN A 19 2.28 8.05 -9.94
CA ASN A 19 2.61 7.55 -11.27
C ASN A 19 1.81 6.29 -11.61
N GLU A 20 1.83 5.87 -12.87
CA GLU A 20 1.01 4.78 -13.40
C GLU A 20 1.28 3.39 -12.79
N GLN A 21 2.36 3.22 -12.03
CA GLN A 21 2.66 1.97 -11.34
C GLN A 21 1.86 1.81 -10.06
N PHE A 22 1.26 2.87 -9.52
CA PHE A 22 0.54 2.84 -8.27
C PHE A 22 -0.94 3.18 -8.47
N ILE A 23 -1.78 2.71 -7.55
CA ILE A 23 -3.19 3.10 -7.44
C ILE A 23 -3.52 3.26 -5.97
N HIS A 24 -4.17 4.35 -5.60
CA HIS A 24 -4.63 4.52 -4.23
C HIS A 24 -6.00 3.86 -4.06
N GLN A 25 -6.28 3.29 -2.88
CA GLN A 25 -7.61 2.73 -2.57
C GLN A 25 -8.74 3.73 -2.86
N LYS A 26 -8.51 5.02 -2.55
CA LYS A 26 -9.43 6.13 -2.85
C LYS A 26 -9.75 6.29 -4.34
N ASP A 27 -8.83 5.93 -5.24
CA ASP A 27 -9.06 5.94 -6.70
C ASP A 27 -9.91 4.77 -7.17
N ILE A 28 -10.07 3.75 -6.33
CA ILE A 28 -10.88 2.57 -6.59
C ILE A 28 -12.26 2.78 -5.97
N ASN A 29 -12.29 2.85 -4.64
CA ASN A 29 -13.45 3.10 -3.80
C ASN A 29 -12.97 3.18 -2.34
N ASP A 30 -13.25 4.30 -1.67
CA ASP A 30 -12.85 4.55 -0.27
C ASP A 30 -13.73 3.84 0.77
N GLU A 31 -14.91 3.35 0.38
CA GLU A 31 -15.82 2.57 1.23
C GLU A 31 -15.53 1.05 1.20
N TRP A 32 -14.58 0.59 0.39
CA TRP A 32 -14.24 -0.83 0.35
C TRP A 32 -13.55 -1.28 1.64
N SER A 33 -14.04 -2.39 2.19
CA SER A 33 -13.40 -3.04 3.32
C SER A 33 -12.05 -3.64 2.94
N ASP A 34 -11.18 -3.85 3.92
CA ASP A 34 -9.86 -4.47 3.74
C ASP A 34 -9.92 -5.78 2.97
N LYS A 35 -10.97 -6.58 3.20
CA LYS A 35 -11.21 -7.83 2.47
C LYS A 35 -11.45 -7.59 0.97
N LYS A 36 -12.25 -6.59 0.61
CA LYS A 36 -12.51 -6.26 -0.80
C LYS A 36 -11.25 -5.76 -1.49
N ILE A 37 -10.46 -4.92 -0.80
CA ILE A 37 -9.18 -4.41 -1.31
C ILE A 37 -8.17 -5.53 -1.49
N TRP A 38 -8.12 -6.46 -0.55
CA TRP A 38 -7.30 -7.66 -0.65
C TRP A 38 -7.65 -8.50 -1.88
N ASP A 39 -8.94 -8.80 -2.07
CA ASP A 39 -9.40 -9.59 -3.22
C ASP A 39 -9.16 -8.85 -4.55
N TYR A 40 -9.28 -7.52 -4.56
CA TYR A 40 -8.93 -6.70 -5.72
C TYR A 40 -7.44 -6.77 -6.04
N ALA A 41 -6.58 -6.61 -5.04
CA ALA A 41 -5.14 -6.69 -5.24
C ALA A 41 -4.74 -8.08 -5.75
N ARG A 42 -5.30 -9.15 -5.18
CA ARG A 42 -5.07 -10.52 -5.65
C ARG A 42 -5.50 -10.72 -7.10
N LYS A 43 -6.74 -10.33 -7.46
CA LYS A 43 -7.27 -10.47 -8.82
C LYS A 43 -6.47 -9.71 -9.87
N ASN A 44 -5.90 -8.58 -9.49
CA ASN A 44 -5.11 -7.71 -10.37
C ASN A 44 -3.59 -7.92 -10.23
N ASN A 45 -3.16 -8.93 -9.46
CA ASN A 45 -1.75 -9.21 -9.18
C ASN A 45 -0.96 -7.98 -8.67
N LEU A 46 -1.58 -7.21 -7.77
CA LEU A 46 -1.02 -5.99 -7.19
C LEU A 46 -0.33 -6.27 -5.86
N THR A 47 0.67 -5.43 -5.56
CA THR A 47 1.39 -5.41 -4.30
C THR A 47 0.76 -4.37 -3.37
N ILE A 48 0.24 -4.75 -2.19
CA ILE A 48 -0.36 -3.79 -1.25
C ILE A 48 0.75 -3.11 -0.44
N ILE A 49 0.72 -1.78 -0.37
CA ILE A 49 1.56 -0.98 0.52
C ILE A 49 0.68 -0.44 1.63
N THR A 50 1.01 -0.79 2.87
CA THR A 50 0.20 -0.46 4.06
C THR A 50 1.10 -0.24 5.27
N LYS A 51 0.62 0.56 6.23
CA LYS A 51 1.20 0.73 7.56
C LYS A 51 0.52 -0.18 8.60
N ASP A 52 -0.60 -0.82 8.23
CA ASP A 52 -1.38 -1.64 9.14
C ASP A 52 -0.81 -3.06 9.26
N SER A 53 -0.61 -3.51 10.50
CA SER A 53 -0.18 -4.86 10.82
C SER A 53 -1.24 -5.91 10.46
N ASP A 54 -2.52 -5.54 10.40
CA ASP A 54 -3.61 -6.48 10.16
C ASP A 54 -3.58 -7.03 8.72
N PHE A 55 -3.18 -6.22 7.76
CA PHE A 55 -2.90 -6.68 6.40
C PHE A 55 -1.72 -7.65 6.36
N SER A 56 -0.71 -7.43 7.21
CA SER A 56 0.46 -8.30 7.28
C SER A 56 0.14 -9.69 7.83
N HIS A 57 -0.81 -9.77 8.76
CA HIS A 57 -1.30 -11.06 9.26
C HIS A 57 -2.08 -11.85 8.20
N ARG A 58 -2.77 -11.17 7.27
CA ARG A 58 -3.50 -11.85 6.17
C ARG A 58 -2.56 -12.48 5.12
N ILE A 59 -1.34 -11.97 4.97
CA ILE A 59 -0.29 -12.55 4.10
C ILE A 59 0.08 -13.96 4.57
N ILE A 60 0.08 -14.20 5.88
CA ILE A 60 0.56 -15.47 6.46
C ILE A 60 -0.35 -16.65 6.05
N LEU A 61 -1.56 -16.40 5.50
CA LEU A 61 -2.62 -17.39 5.37
C LEU A 61 -3.11 -17.71 3.95
N THR A 62 -2.62 -17.08 2.86
CA THR A 62 -3.18 -17.34 1.51
C THR A 62 -2.18 -17.30 0.36
N ASP A 63 -2.12 -18.35 -0.46
CA ASP A 63 -1.37 -18.42 -1.73
C ASP A 63 -2.33 -18.32 -2.94
N PRO A 64 -1.99 -17.66 -4.08
CA PRO A 64 -0.81 -16.83 -4.34
C PRO A 64 -0.93 -15.43 -3.77
N LEU A 65 0.19 -14.97 -3.20
CA LEU A 65 0.28 -13.78 -2.36
C LEU A 65 0.35 -12.48 -3.18
N PRO A 66 -0.51 -11.48 -2.94
CA PRO A 66 -0.12 -10.10 -3.23
C PRO A 66 1.13 -9.81 -2.38
N LYS A 67 2.22 -9.35 -3.01
CA LYS A 67 3.41 -8.90 -2.27
C LYS A 67 2.97 -7.74 -1.36
N VAL A 68 3.48 -7.66 -0.14
CA VAL A 68 3.15 -6.56 0.76
C VAL A 68 4.43 -5.90 1.24
N ILE A 69 4.46 -4.57 1.14
CA ILE A 69 5.53 -3.76 1.72
C ILE A 69 4.97 -3.18 3.02
N HIS A 70 5.25 -3.86 4.14
CA HIS A 70 4.91 -3.38 5.47
C HIS A 70 6.04 -2.47 5.96
N LYS A 71 5.77 -1.17 6.09
CA LYS A 71 6.71 -0.26 6.74
C LYS A 71 6.29 0.05 8.17
N ARG A 72 7.00 -0.54 9.12
CA ARG A 72 6.88 -0.24 10.56
C ARG A 72 7.56 1.08 10.89
N PHE A 73 6.92 2.20 10.57
CA PHE A 73 7.30 3.48 11.15
C PHE A 73 6.49 3.68 12.43
N GLY A 74 7.13 4.17 13.50
CA GLY A 74 6.40 4.60 14.70
C GLY A 74 5.46 5.79 14.43
N ASN A 75 5.16 6.56 15.47
CA ASN A 75 4.52 7.88 15.29
C ASN A 75 5.56 8.88 14.77
N VAL A 76 5.86 8.80 13.49
CA VAL A 76 6.68 9.77 12.75
C VAL A 76 5.80 10.86 12.17
N LYS A 77 6.31 12.09 12.10
CA LYS A 77 5.60 13.19 11.43
C LYS A 77 5.54 12.91 9.93
N MET A 78 4.53 13.46 9.25
CA MET A 78 4.36 13.26 7.80
C MET A 78 5.61 13.63 6.98
N ASN A 79 6.29 14.72 7.36
CA ASN A 79 7.51 15.16 6.67
C ASN A 79 8.68 14.17 6.86
N GLU A 80 8.82 13.59 8.04
CA GLU A 80 9.83 12.58 8.34
C GLU A 80 9.54 11.28 7.60
N PHE A 81 8.26 10.89 7.54
CA PHE A 81 7.81 9.77 6.71
C PHE A 81 8.16 10.00 5.23
N PHE A 82 7.94 11.22 4.72
CA PHE A 82 8.30 11.60 3.36
C PHE A 82 9.80 11.44 3.11
N GLU A 83 10.65 11.97 4.00
CA GLU A 83 12.11 11.88 3.86
C GLU A 83 12.61 10.44 3.87
N ILE A 84 12.15 9.61 4.81
CA ILE A 84 12.59 8.21 4.91
C ILE A 84 12.15 7.40 3.69
N LEU A 85 10.92 7.61 3.22
CA LEU A 85 10.43 6.95 2.01
C LEU A 85 11.25 7.36 0.79
N SER A 86 11.50 8.66 0.62
CA SER A 86 12.20 9.21 -0.53
C SER A 86 13.67 8.75 -0.59
N THR A 87 14.32 8.58 0.57
CA THR A 87 15.71 8.09 0.64
C THR A 87 15.85 6.58 0.53
N SER A 88 14.84 5.82 0.97
CA SER A 88 14.90 4.35 0.95
C SER A 88 14.36 3.74 -0.35
N TRP A 89 13.59 4.51 -1.12
CA TRP A 89 13.06 4.08 -2.42
C TRP A 89 14.01 4.51 -3.54
N ASN A 90 15.16 3.85 -3.61
CA ASN A 90 15.98 3.85 -4.83
C ASN A 90 15.45 2.72 -5.71
N ASP A 91 14.80 3.06 -6.81
CA ASP A 91 14.59 2.12 -7.92
C ASP A 91 15.94 1.63 -8.49
#